data_AF-A0AAC8TIJ0-F1
#
_entry.id   AF-A0AAC8TIJ0-F1
#
_cell.length_a   1.000
_cell.length_b   1.000
_cell.length_c   1.000
_cell.angle_alpha   90.00
_cell.angle_beta   90.00
_cell.angle_gamma   90.00
#
_symmetry.space_group_name_H-M   'P 1'
#
loop_
_entity.id
_entity.type
_entity.pdbx_description
1 polymer ?
#
loop_
_entity_poly.entity_id
_entity_poly.type
_entity_poly.pdbx_seq_one_letter_code
_entity_poly.pdbx_strand_id
1 'polypeptide(L)'
;MRPALAAVLLAFGGCGKDQPARFQPPPGAPTGKETLHQPAKLTSVESGQTDALGRPLRVSCESCHSLRETKPMPSRPEELKEFHQGLQFRHGELACTSCHQANQPRTLHLATGEPLPMPEAVTLCAQCHGPQYRDFKAGAHGGMTGYWDLSRGDRTRNHCVSCHDPHSPKYAGGHPVMPPRHPSTQGEPDNKEARGHE
;
A
#
# COMPACT_ATOMS: atom_id res chain seq x y z
N MET A 1 41.55 -23.03 56.85
CA MET A 1 40.62 -21.88 57.05
C MET A 1 40.36 -21.25 55.68
N ARG A 2 39.14 -21.34 55.15
CA ARG A 2 38.75 -20.82 53.82
C ARG A 2 37.89 -19.58 54.02
N PRO A 3 38.13 -18.43 53.36
CA PRO A 3 37.24 -17.28 53.47
C PRO A 3 35.97 -17.54 52.63
N ALA A 4 34.81 -17.32 53.24
CA ALA A 4 33.52 -17.38 52.56
C ALA A 4 33.30 -16.07 51.77
N LEU A 5 33.16 -16.18 50.45
CA LEU A 5 32.70 -15.09 49.60
C LEU A 5 31.18 -14.98 49.74
N ALA A 6 30.70 -13.87 50.30
CA ALA A 6 29.28 -13.53 50.31
C ALA A 6 28.88 -12.98 48.93
N ALA A 7 28.07 -13.74 48.18
CA ALA A 7 27.47 -13.26 46.94
C ALA A 7 26.25 -12.39 47.27
N VAL A 8 26.35 -11.09 46.99
CA VAL A 8 25.20 -10.17 47.03
C VAL A 8 24.36 -10.39 45.78
N LEU A 9 23.22 -11.08 45.94
CA LEU A 9 22.18 -11.19 44.92
C LEU A 9 21.42 -9.86 44.86
N LEU A 10 21.76 -9.01 43.88
CA LEU A 10 20.91 -7.88 43.49
C LEU A 10 19.67 -8.41 42.76
N ALA A 11 18.57 -8.54 43.50
CA ALA A 11 17.26 -8.78 42.91
C ALA A 11 16.80 -7.51 42.17
N PHE A 12 16.89 -7.52 40.84
CA PHE A 12 16.24 -6.52 39.99
C PHE A 12 14.72 -6.72 40.06
N GLY A 13 14.08 -6.17 41.08
CA GLY A 13 12.63 -5.98 41.16
C GLY A 13 12.18 -4.90 40.18
N GLY A 14 12.24 -5.19 38.88
CA GLY A 14 11.74 -4.32 37.82
C GLY A 14 10.21 -4.30 37.81
N CYS A 15 9.64 -3.13 38.05
CA CYS A 15 8.20 -2.86 38.10
C CYS A 15 7.48 -3.29 36.82
N GLY A 16 6.60 -4.29 36.91
CA GLY A 16 5.66 -4.68 35.84
C GLY A 16 4.47 -3.71 35.65
N LYS A 17 4.52 -2.50 36.20
CA LYS A 17 3.40 -1.53 36.18
C LYS A 17 3.29 -0.75 34.86
N ASP A 18 4.33 -0.77 34.02
CA ASP A 18 4.37 -0.02 32.75
C ASP A 18 4.33 -0.93 31.51
N GLN A 19 3.93 -2.20 31.66
CA GLN A 19 3.66 -3.00 30.47
C GLN A 19 2.37 -2.50 29.82
N PRO A 20 2.40 -1.98 28.57
CA PRO A 20 1.18 -1.59 27.90
C PRO A 20 0.26 -2.80 27.83
N ALA A 21 -1.02 -2.59 28.14
CA ALA A 21 -2.02 -3.63 28.06
C ALA A 21 -1.90 -4.32 26.69
N ARG A 22 -1.67 -5.63 26.69
CA ARG A 22 -1.64 -6.40 25.45
C ARG A 22 -3.01 -6.26 24.79
N PHE A 23 -3.04 -5.80 23.54
CA PHE A 23 -4.26 -5.75 22.75
C PHE A 23 -4.90 -7.13 22.74
N GLN A 24 -6.09 -7.25 23.30
CA GLN A 24 -6.90 -8.47 23.20
C GLN A 24 -7.76 -8.33 21.94
N PRO A 25 -7.69 -9.29 20.99
CA PRO A 25 -8.60 -9.28 19.87
C PRO A 25 -10.05 -9.36 20.38
N PRO A 26 -11.00 -8.72 19.70
CA PRO A 26 -12.41 -8.77 20.08
C PRO A 26 -12.89 -10.23 20.16
N PRO A 27 -13.70 -10.58 21.17
CA PRO A 27 -14.17 -11.94 21.34
C PRO A 27 -15.20 -12.29 20.25
N GLY A 28 -15.02 -13.46 19.62
CA GLY A 28 -15.92 -13.98 18.59
C GLY A 28 -15.18 -14.36 17.31
N ALA A 29 -15.73 -15.32 16.56
CA ALA A 29 -15.20 -15.63 15.23
C ALA A 29 -15.49 -14.44 14.29
N PRO A 30 -14.56 -14.10 13.37
CA PRO A 30 -14.84 -13.12 12.34
C PRO A 30 -16.03 -13.60 11.50
N THR A 31 -17.07 -12.76 11.40
CA THR A 31 -18.27 -13.02 10.60
C THR A 31 -18.22 -12.29 9.27
N GLY A 32 -17.51 -11.16 9.23
CA GLY A 32 -17.28 -10.36 8.05
C GLY A 32 -16.08 -10.83 7.22
N LYS A 33 -16.07 -10.41 5.96
CA LYS A 33 -15.03 -10.70 4.97
C LYS A 33 -14.09 -9.51 4.81
N GLU A 34 -12.83 -9.83 4.59
CA GLU A 34 -11.85 -8.87 4.10
C GLU A 34 -11.73 -8.99 2.58
N THR A 35 -11.79 -7.85 1.90
CA THR A 35 -11.53 -7.72 0.47
C THR A 35 -10.39 -6.75 0.21
N LEU A 36 -9.69 -6.93 -0.91
CA LEU A 36 -8.68 -5.99 -1.39
C LEU A 36 -9.25 -5.14 -2.52
N HIS A 37 -9.25 -3.83 -2.36
CA HIS A 37 -9.64 -2.91 -3.42
C HIS A 37 -8.67 -3.03 -4.60
N GLN A 38 -9.17 -3.27 -5.81
CA GLN A 38 -8.37 -3.33 -7.03
C GLN A 38 -8.47 -2.00 -7.79
N PRO A 39 -7.48 -1.08 -7.67
CA PRO A 39 -7.54 0.19 -8.38
C PRO A 39 -7.33 0.00 -9.88
N ALA A 40 -7.98 0.85 -10.68
CA ALA A 40 -7.91 0.79 -12.15
C ALA A 40 -6.48 0.83 -12.72
N LYS A 41 -5.51 1.41 -11.99
CA LYS A 41 -4.11 1.46 -12.42
C LYS A 41 -3.43 0.10 -12.55
N LEU A 42 -4.01 -0.96 -12.00
CA LEU A 42 -3.53 -2.34 -12.19
C LEU A 42 -3.73 -2.85 -13.62
N THR A 43 -4.66 -2.25 -14.37
CA THR A 43 -5.07 -2.73 -15.70
C THR A 43 -5.15 -1.59 -16.73
N SER A 44 -4.63 -0.41 -16.41
CA SER A 44 -4.68 0.76 -17.29
C SER A 44 -3.57 1.76 -17.03
N VAL A 45 -3.21 2.53 -18.06
CA VAL A 45 -2.25 3.63 -18.02
C VAL A 45 -2.97 4.98 -18.12
N GLU A 46 -2.42 6.04 -17.54
CA GLU A 46 -3.00 7.39 -17.65
C GLU A 46 -2.74 7.95 -19.05
N SER A 47 -3.75 8.60 -19.65
CA SER A 47 -3.62 9.22 -20.97
C SER A 47 -2.97 10.61 -20.93
N GLY A 48 -2.67 11.14 -19.74
CA GLY A 48 -2.26 12.53 -19.53
C GLY A 48 -3.40 13.54 -19.64
N GLN A 49 -4.64 13.08 -19.87
CA GLN A 49 -5.84 13.92 -19.89
C GLN A 49 -6.66 13.72 -18.61
N THR A 50 -7.53 14.68 -18.31
CA THR A 50 -8.49 14.59 -17.20
C THR A 50 -9.92 14.71 -17.72
N ASP A 51 -10.86 14.09 -17.01
CA ASP A 51 -12.29 14.31 -17.25
C ASP A 51 -12.77 15.67 -16.70
N ALA A 52 -14.07 15.95 -16.85
CA ALA A 52 -14.69 17.20 -16.40
C ALA A 52 -14.63 17.40 -14.87
N LEU A 53 -14.38 16.34 -14.09
CA LEU A 53 -14.22 16.39 -12.64
C LEU A 53 -12.73 16.45 -12.22
N GLY A 54 -11.82 16.63 -13.18
CA GLY A 54 -10.38 16.66 -12.94
C GLY A 54 -9.76 15.29 -12.66
N ARG A 55 -10.47 14.18 -12.87
CA ARG A 55 -9.94 12.83 -12.62
C ARG A 55 -9.10 12.37 -13.81
N PRO A 56 -7.95 11.71 -13.61
CA PRO A 56 -7.13 11.22 -14.70
C PRO A 56 -7.90 10.23 -15.59
N LEU A 57 -7.94 10.50 -16.89
CA LEU A 57 -8.45 9.55 -17.87
C LEU A 57 -7.43 8.43 -18.06
N ARG A 58 -7.90 7.19 -18.10
CA ARG A 58 -7.06 5.99 -18.20
C ARG A 58 -7.44 5.16 -19.42
N VAL A 59 -6.44 4.58 -20.06
CA VAL A 59 -6.60 3.66 -21.19
C VAL A 59 -6.28 2.25 -20.70
N SER A 60 -7.21 1.31 -20.88
CA SER A 60 -7.00 -0.09 -20.53
C SER A 60 -5.85 -0.68 -21.35
N CYS A 61 -5.01 -1.50 -20.71
CA CYS A 61 -3.93 -2.20 -21.40
C CYS A 61 -4.47 -3.07 -22.56
N GLU A 62 -5.67 -3.62 -22.38
CA GLU A 62 -6.33 -4.45 -23.39
C GLU A 62 -6.63 -3.69 -24.67
N SER A 63 -6.99 -2.41 -24.59
CA SER A 63 -7.36 -1.60 -25.75
C SER A 63 -6.27 -1.54 -26.82
N CYS A 64 -4.99 -1.63 -26.43
CA CYS A 64 -3.87 -1.71 -27.36
C CYS A 64 -3.30 -3.13 -27.50
N HIS A 65 -3.13 -3.86 -26.40
CA HIS A 65 -2.46 -5.18 -26.41
C HIS A 65 -3.34 -6.33 -26.92
N SER A 66 -4.63 -6.12 -27.17
CA SER A 66 -5.50 -7.09 -27.89
C SER A 66 -5.46 -6.91 -29.41
N LEU A 67 -5.06 -5.73 -29.89
CA LEU A 67 -5.12 -5.37 -31.32
C LEU A 67 -3.74 -5.32 -31.98
N ARG A 68 -2.66 -5.40 -31.19
CA ARG A 68 -1.29 -5.19 -31.66
C ARG A 68 -0.40 -6.32 -31.17
N GLU A 69 0.56 -6.69 -32.02
CA GLU A 69 1.59 -7.64 -31.64
C GLU A 69 2.42 -7.08 -30.48
N THR A 70 2.58 -7.90 -29.43
CA THR A 70 3.36 -7.52 -28.26
C THR A 70 4.84 -7.70 -28.56
N LYS A 71 5.61 -6.61 -28.45
CA LYS A 71 7.08 -6.66 -28.49
C LYS A 71 7.63 -7.01 -27.10
N PRO A 72 8.83 -7.60 -27.02
CA PRO A 72 9.50 -7.83 -25.75
C PRO A 72 9.61 -6.53 -24.94
N MET A 73 9.41 -6.65 -23.63
CA MET A 73 9.48 -5.53 -22.73
C MET A 73 10.91 -4.96 -22.69
N PRO A 74 11.07 -3.63 -22.85
CA PRO A 74 12.38 -3.02 -22.74
C PRO A 74 12.93 -3.15 -21.32
N SER A 75 14.26 -3.09 -21.19
CA SER A 75 14.90 -3.17 -19.88
C SER A 75 14.86 -1.84 -19.13
N ARG A 76 14.76 -0.71 -19.86
CA ARG A 76 14.85 0.66 -19.31
C ARG A 76 13.81 1.60 -19.91
N PRO A 77 13.42 2.68 -19.19
CA PRO A 77 12.38 3.61 -19.65
C PRO A 77 12.71 4.34 -20.95
N GLU A 78 13.98 4.62 -21.24
CA GLU A 78 14.38 5.38 -22.43
C GLU A 78 14.18 4.60 -23.73
N GLU A 79 13.97 3.28 -23.63
CA GLU A 79 13.64 2.41 -24.77
C GLU A 79 12.13 2.37 -25.05
N LEU A 80 11.30 2.93 -24.17
CA LEU A 80 9.85 2.96 -24.36
C LEU A 80 9.49 3.76 -25.61
N LYS A 81 8.49 3.26 -26.33
CA LYS A 81 8.01 3.84 -27.59
C LYS A 81 6.52 4.07 -27.52
N GLU A 82 6.05 4.94 -28.40
CA GLU A 82 4.63 5.23 -28.57
C GLU A 82 3.99 5.66 -27.24
N PHE A 83 2.90 5.00 -26.83
CA PHE A 83 2.06 5.37 -25.68
C PHE A 83 2.71 5.20 -24.31
N HIS A 84 3.88 4.57 -24.22
CA HIS A 84 4.57 4.35 -22.95
C HIS A 84 5.69 5.36 -22.68
N GLN A 85 5.91 6.32 -23.58
CA GLN A 85 6.96 7.33 -23.42
C GLN A 85 6.69 8.26 -22.23
N GLY A 86 7.76 8.73 -21.59
CA GLY A 86 7.67 9.63 -20.43
C GLY A 86 7.35 8.95 -19.10
N LEU A 87 7.21 7.61 -19.08
CA LEU A 87 7.08 6.86 -17.84
C LEU A 87 8.33 7.04 -16.98
N GLN A 88 8.12 7.46 -15.73
CA GLN A 88 9.19 7.54 -14.75
C GLN A 88 9.36 6.21 -14.04
N PHE A 89 10.60 5.73 -13.94
CA PHE A 89 10.94 4.50 -13.23
C PHE A 89 12.00 4.77 -12.18
N ARG A 90 11.71 4.41 -10.92
CA ARG A 90 12.52 4.72 -9.74
C ARG A 90 12.56 3.51 -8.81
N HIS A 91 13.15 2.43 -9.32
CA HIS A 91 13.38 1.17 -8.62
C HIS A 91 14.87 0.77 -8.58
N GLY A 92 15.77 1.76 -8.70
CA GLY A 92 17.21 1.53 -8.75
C GLY A 92 17.61 0.91 -10.09
N GLU A 93 18.41 -0.16 -10.03
CA GLU A 93 18.94 -0.87 -11.21
C GLU A 93 18.03 -1.98 -11.74
N LEU A 94 16.83 -2.15 -11.16
CA LEU A 94 15.88 -3.15 -11.65
C LEU A 94 15.47 -2.85 -13.09
N ALA A 95 15.27 -3.91 -13.87
CA ALA A 95 14.69 -3.81 -15.20
C ALA A 95 13.17 -3.96 -15.12
N CYS A 96 12.45 -3.57 -16.17
CA CYS A 96 11.01 -3.81 -16.25
C CYS A 96 10.67 -5.31 -16.09
N THR A 97 11.53 -6.18 -16.62
CA THR A 97 11.44 -7.64 -16.52
C THR A 97 11.83 -8.22 -15.17
N SER A 98 12.15 -7.39 -14.18
CA SER A 98 12.24 -7.83 -12.79
C SER A 98 10.84 -8.05 -12.17
N CYS A 99 9.81 -7.47 -12.79
CA CYS A 99 8.43 -7.53 -12.31
C CYS A 99 7.47 -8.09 -13.36
N HIS A 100 7.65 -7.70 -14.63
CA HIS A 100 6.77 -8.10 -15.73
C HIS A 100 7.37 -9.22 -16.57
N GLN A 101 6.51 -10.08 -17.12
CA GLN A 101 6.97 -11.03 -18.11
C GLN A 101 7.34 -10.35 -19.42
N ALA A 102 8.52 -10.69 -19.96
CA ALA A 102 9.09 -10.05 -21.13
C ALA A 102 8.13 -9.98 -22.34
N ASN A 103 7.40 -11.06 -22.62
CA ASN A 103 6.49 -11.13 -23.78
C ASN A 103 5.00 -11.08 -23.38
N GLN A 104 4.70 -10.83 -22.11
CA GLN A 104 3.34 -10.80 -21.58
C GLN A 104 3.19 -9.58 -20.65
N PRO A 105 3.07 -8.36 -21.19
CA PRO A 105 3.13 -7.12 -20.41
C PRO A 105 2.02 -6.97 -19.37
N ARG A 106 0.91 -7.68 -19.57
CA ARG A 106 -0.21 -7.78 -18.62
C ARG A 106 -0.02 -8.85 -17.53
N THR A 107 1.15 -9.48 -17.47
CA THR A 107 1.45 -10.58 -16.56
C THR A 107 2.72 -10.22 -15.80
N LEU A 108 2.63 -10.29 -14.48
CA LEU A 108 3.77 -10.20 -13.59
C LEU A 108 4.42 -11.57 -13.44
N HIS A 109 5.57 -11.63 -12.79
CA HIS A 109 6.09 -12.89 -12.30
C HIS A 109 6.81 -12.73 -10.97
N LEU A 110 6.87 -13.81 -10.20
CA LEU A 110 7.70 -13.90 -9.01
C LEU A 110 9.18 -13.98 -9.39
N ALA A 111 10.08 -13.83 -8.41
CA ALA A 111 11.51 -14.01 -8.62
C ALA A 111 11.87 -15.45 -9.05
N THR A 112 11.00 -16.41 -8.76
CA THR A 112 11.06 -17.81 -9.23
C THR A 112 10.69 -17.97 -10.70
N GLY A 113 10.14 -16.93 -11.34
CA GLY A 113 9.61 -16.95 -12.71
C GLY A 113 8.14 -17.37 -12.81
N GLU A 114 7.49 -17.72 -11.69
CA GLU A 114 6.07 -18.10 -11.69
C GLU A 114 5.19 -16.94 -12.15
N PRO A 115 4.28 -17.15 -13.13
CA PRO A 115 3.38 -16.12 -13.62
C PRO A 115 2.43 -15.65 -12.53
N LEU A 116 2.18 -14.34 -12.49
CA LEU A 116 1.31 -13.72 -11.51
C LEU A 116 0.41 -12.69 -12.20
N PRO A 117 -0.92 -12.70 -11.99
CA PRO A 117 -1.79 -11.70 -12.59
C PRO A 117 -1.57 -10.32 -11.94
N MET A 118 -1.79 -9.23 -12.67
CA MET A 118 -1.56 -7.86 -12.18
C MET A 118 -2.18 -7.55 -10.80
N PRO A 119 -3.43 -7.97 -10.49
CA PRO A 119 -4.04 -7.68 -9.18
C PRO A 119 -3.35 -8.33 -7.98
N GLU A 120 -2.48 -9.31 -8.22
CA GLU A 120 -1.67 -9.98 -7.19
C GLU A 120 -0.33 -9.26 -6.97
N ALA A 121 -0.16 -8.04 -7.47
CA ALA A 121 1.07 -7.25 -7.30
C ALA A 121 1.50 -7.10 -5.84
N VAL A 122 0.58 -7.16 -4.85
CA VAL A 122 0.94 -7.20 -3.42
C VAL A 122 1.90 -8.36 -3.12
N THR A 123 1.65 -9.54 -3.68
CA THR A 123 2.47 -10.75 -3.52
C THR A 123 3.86 -10.54 -4.15
N LEU A 124 3.93 -9.93 -5.34
CA LEU A 124 5.21 -9.55 -5.97
C LEU A 124 5.99 -8.57 -5.09
N CYS A 125 5.35 -7.49 -4.66
CA CYS A 125 5.97 -6.44 -3.84
C CYS A 125 6.53 -6.99 -2.52
N ALA A 126 5.85 -7.97 -1.91
CA ALA A 126 6.24 -8.56 -0.64
C ALA A 126 7.62 -9.26 -0.68
N GLN A 127 8.12 -9.66 -1.85
CA GLN A 127 9.44 -10.29 -2.00
C GLN A 127 10.58 -9.34 -1.63
N CYS A 128 10.38 -8.02 -1.77
CA CYS A 128 11.38 -7.00 -1.45
C CYS A 128 10.93 -6.05 -0.33
N HIS A 129 9.63 -5.74 -0.24
CA HIS A 129 9.06 -4.82 0.75
C HIS A 129 8.51 -5.55 1.99
N GLY A 130 9.33 -6.43 2.57
CA GLY A 130 8.94 -7.28 3.70
C GLY A 130 8.38 -6.53 4.91
N PRO A 131 9.04 -5.48 5.43
CA PRO A 131 8.52 -4.71 6.57
C PRO A 131 7.16 -4.06 6.28
N GLN A 132 7.01 -3.43 5.12
CA GLN A 132 5.74 -2.80 4.72
C GLN A 132 4.63 -3.84 4.56
N TYR A 133 4.95 -4.99 3.96
CA TYR A 133 3.99 -6.09 3.81
C TYR A 133 3.58 -6.71 5.15
N ARG A 134 4.52 -6.88 6.09
CA ARG A 134 4.22 -7.31 7.46
C ARG A 134 3.22 -6.36 8.12
N ASP A 135 3.49 -5.06 8.05
CA ASP A 135 2.64 -4.04 8.68
C ASP A 135 1.28 -3.92 7.98
N PHE A 136 1.24 -4.10 6.65
CA PHE A 136 0.02 -4.20 5.86
C PHE A 136 -0.86 -5.36 6.31
N LYS A 137 -0.30 -6.58 6.42
CA LYS A 137 -1.02 -7.76 6.93
C LYS A 137 -1.56 -7.55 8.34
N ALA A 138 -0.80 -6.86 9.20
CA ALA A 138 -1.23 -6.51 10.55
C ALA A 138 -2.30 -5.40 10.61
N GLY A 139 -2.61 -4.73 9.49
CA GLY A 139 -3.58 -3.62 9.48
C GLY A 139 -3.01 -2.26 9.83
N ALA A 140 -1.71 -2.16 10.12
CA ALA A 140 -1.04 -0.92 10.45
C ALA A 140 -0.66 -0.08 9.21
N HIS A 141 -0.73 -0.67 8.01
CA HIS A 141 -0.37 -0.01 6.76
C HIS A 141 -1.45 -0.22 5.68
N GLY A 142 -1.51 0.69 4.70
CA GLY A 142 -2.39 0.61 3.53
C GLY A 142 -3.77 1.26 3.72
N GLY A 143 -4.24 1.45 4.96
CA GLY A 143 -5.57 2.00 5.21
C GLY A 143 -6.70 1.07 4.74
N MET A 144 -7.90 1.30 5.25
CA MET A 144 -9.08 0.48 4.96
C MET A 144 -10.38 1.26 5.19
N THR A 145 -11.47 0.75 4.62
CA THR A 145 -12.84 1.18 4.88
C THR A 145 -13.64 0.01 5.46
N GLY A 146 -14.71 0.30 6.21
CA GLY A 146 -15.54 -0.71 6.87
C GLY A 146 -15.11 -0.96 8.31
N TYR A 147 -15.29 -2.19 8.80
CA TYR A 147 -15.07 -2.52 10.21
C TYR A 147 -13.61 -2.89 10.50
N TRP A 148 -13.03 -2.31 11.55
CA TRP A 148 -11.74 -2.78 12.08
C TRP A 148 -11.87 -4.19 12.68
N ASP A 149 -12.99 -4.43 13.37
CA ASP A 149 -13.37 -5.71 13.96
C ASP A 149 -14.28 -6.50 13.01
N LEU A 150 -13.74 -7.56 12.42
CA LEU A 150 -14.47 -8.42 11.49
C LEU A 150 -15.59 -9.23 12.13
N SER A 151 -15.71 -9.28 13.46
CA SER A 151 -16.92 -9.84 14.09
C SER A 151 -18.15 -8.94 13.90
N ARG A 152 -17.92 -7.66 13.56
CA ARG A 152 -18.96 -6.63 13.42
C ARG A 152 -19.36 -6.34 11.96
N GLY A 153 -18.61 -6.86 10.99
CA GLY A 153 -18.94 -6.73 9.57
C GLY A 153 -17.72 -6.73 8.65
N ASP A 154 -17.97 -6.50 7.37
CA ASP A 154 -16.97 -6.57 6.30
C ASP A 154 -16.00 -5.38 6.33
N ARG A 155 -14.83 -5.58 5.71
CA ARG A 155 -13.88 -4.50 5.43
C ARG A 155 -13.25 -4.62 4.05
N THR A 156 -12.83 -3.48 3.53
CA THR A 156 -12.05 -3.41 2.29
C THR A 156 -10.73 -2.70 2.58
N ARG A 157 -9.63 -3.39 2.31
CA ARG A 157 -8.27 -2.83 2.39
C ARG A 157 -7.90 -2.17 1.07
N ASN A 158 -7.08 -1.14 1.11
CA ASN A 158 -6.50 -0.60 -0.12
C ASN A 158 -5.35 -1.49 -0.60
N HIS A 159 -5.14 -1.55 -1.91
CA HIS A 159 -3.95 -2.17 -2.49
C HIS A 159 -2.74 -1.25 -2.32
N CYS A 160 -1.52 -1.79 -2.27
CA CYS A 160 -0.27 -1.01 -2.27
C CYS A 160 -0.28 0.10 -3.34
N VAL A 161 -0.71 -0.23 -4.56
CA VAL A 161 -0.74 0.71 -5.68
C VAL A 161 -1.89 1.73 -5.59
N SER A 162 -2.81 1.62 -4.63
CA SER A 162 -3.80 2.69 -4.39
C SER A 162 -3.11 3.99 -3.99
N CYS A 163 -2.05 3.90 -3.19
CA CYS A 163 -1.28 5.06 -2.71
C CYS A 163 0.09 5.20 -3.40
N HIS A 164 0.68 4.10 -3.84
CA HIS A 164 1.99 4.09 -4.49
C HIS A 164 1.87 4.00 -6.02
N ASP A 165 2.77 4.65 -6.74
CA ASP A 165 3.01 4.37 -8.15
C ASP A 165 3.94 3.15 -8.24
N PRO A 166 3.54 2.03 -8.88
CA PRO A 166 4.40 0.85 -8.97
C PRO A 166 5.72 1.08 -9.71
N HIS A 167 5.85 2.14 -10.52
CA HIS A 167 7.11 2.48 -11.18
C HIS A 167 7.90 3.54 -10.41
N SER A 168 7.25 4.33 -9.55
CA SER A 168 7.89 5.30 -8.66
C SER A 168 7.30 5.23 -7.25
N PRO A 169 7.61 4.19 -6.46
CA PRO A 169 6.82 3.84 -5.27
C PRO A 169 6.99 4.76 -4.08
N LYS A 170 7.83 5.81 -4.16
CA LYS A 170 7.89 6.76 -3.06
C LYS A 170 6.50 7.37 -2.86
N TYR A 171 5.96 7.24 -1.64
CA TYR A 171 4.67 7.84 -1.32
C TYR A 171 4.76 9.35 -1.54
N ALA A 172 3.89 9.88 -2.40
CA ALA A 172 3.89 11.31 -2.75
C ALA A 172 3.39 12.19 -1.60
N GLY A 173 2.89 11.59 -0.51
CA GLY A 173 2.24 12.30 0.57
C GLY A 173 0.76 12.55 0.26
N GLY A 174 0.04 12.96 1.29
CA GLY A 174 -1.35 13.41 1.20
C GLY A 174 -1.63 14.28 2.40
N HIS A 175 -2.37 15.37 2.19
CA HIS A 175 -2.86 16.18 3.30
C HIS A 175 -4.12 15.52 3.86
N PRO A 176 -4.21 15.34 5.20
CA PRO A 176 -5.48 14.99 5.81
C PRO A 176 -6.53 16.02 5.38
N VAL A 177 -7.63 15.53 4.80
CA VAL A 177 -8.70 16.41 4.31
C VAL A 177 -9.29 17.26 5.44
N MET A 178 -9.22 16.77 6.68
CA MET A 178 -9.53 17.53 7.88
C MET A 178 -8.33 17.55 8.82
N PRO A 179 -8.00 18.70 9.44
CA PRO A 179 -6.99 18.74 10.49
C PRO A 179 -7.44 17.88 11.69
N PRO A 180 -6.50 17.29 12.45
CA PRO A 180 -6.83 16.58 13.67
C PRO A 180 -7.65 17.47 14.61
N ARG A 181 -8.86 17.04 14.98
CA ARG A 181 -9.64 17.73 16.02
C ARG A 181 -9.08 17.33 17.38
N HIS A 182 -8.70 18.31 18.20
CA HIS A 182 -8.31 18.03 19.58
C HIS A 182 -9.56 17.60 20.37
N PRO A 183 -9.49 16.60 21.27
CA PRO A 183 -10.66 16.16 22.03
C PRO A 183 -11.38 17.28 22.79
N SER A 184 -10.66 18.33 23.20
CA SER A 184 -11.25 19.50 23.89
C SER A 184 -12.11 20.40 22.99
N THR A 185 -12.12 20.22 21.67
CA THR A 185 -12.95 21.01 20.75
C THR A 185 -14.27 20.31 20.39
N GLN A 186 -14.62 19.19 21.05
CA GLN A 186 -15.87 18.46 20.80
C GLN A 186 -17.14 19.12 21.37
N GLY A 187 -17.07 20.39 21.77
CA GLY A 187 -18.21 21.16 22.29
C GLY A 187 -18.44 22.53 21.64
N GLU A 188 -17.53 23.00 20.78
CA GLU A 188 -17.68 24.32 20.16
C GLU A 188 -18.43 24.16 18.82
N PRO A 189 -19.59 24.80 18.61
CA PRO A 189 -20.29 24.76 17.33
C PRO A 189 -19.40 25.33 16.22
N ASP A 190 -19.44 24.68 15.06
CA ASP A 190 -18.64 25.01 13.88
C ASP A 190 -19.12 26.32 13.24
N ASN A 191 -18.86 27.45 13.91
CA ASN A 191 -19.17 28.79 13.44
C ASN A 191 -18.07 29.28 12.49
N LYS A 192 -17.80 28.53 11.43
CA LYS A 192 -17.04 29.01 10.27
C LYS A 192 -17.72 28.60 8.97
N GLU A 193 -18.98 29.00 8.84
CA GLU A 193 -19.58 29.24 7.54
C GLU A 193 -18.88 30.45 6.88
N ALA A 194 -18.41 30.22 5.65
CA ALA A 194 -18.25 31.19 4.57
C ALA A 194 -17.77 32.60 4.94
N ARG A 195 -16.44 32.83 4.89
CA ARG A 195 -15.95 34.12 4.38
C ARG A 195 -15.53 33.90 2.94
N GLY A 196 -16.32 34.47 2.03
CA GLY A 196 -16.18 34.35 0.60
C GLY A 196 -14.80 34.77 0.11
N HIS A 197 -14.38 34.11 -0.96
CA HIS A 197 -13.36 34.62 -1.85
C HIS A 197 -14.03 35.72 -2.70
N GLU A 198 -13.69 36.97 -2.40
CA GLU A 198 -13.61 38.04 -3.39
C GLU A 198 -12.20 38.02 -4.02
#